data_AF-A0A368NBZ5-F1
#
_entry.id   AF-A0A368NBZ5-F1
#
_cell.length_a   1.000
_cell.length_b   1.000
_cell.length_c   1.000
_cell.angle_alpha   90.00
_cell.angle_beta   90.00
_cell.angle_gamma   90.00
#
_symmetry.space_group_name_H-M   'P 1'
#
loop_
_entity.id
_entity.type
_entity.pdbx_description
1 polymer ?
#
loop_
_entity_poly.entity_id
_entity_poly.type
_entity_poly.pdbx_seq_one_letter_code
_entity_poly.pdbx_strand_id
1 'polypeptide(L)' 'MLRPFLQFAVPGGVELLIALLVLLLSLVVPLVVAVLIYRDAKRRGSRHALAWAVGAFLGSLVVWALYYVVRDEVGSRST' A
#
# COMPACT_ATOMS: atom_id res chain seq x y z
N MET A 1 31.51 -31.58 0.61
CA MET A 1 30.21 -31.11 0.08
C MET A 1 29.14 -31.35 1.13
N LEU A 2 28.44 -30.31 1.59
CA LEU A 2 27.03 -30.29 2.02
C LEU A 2 26.67 -28.83 2.32
N ARG A 3 25.47 -28.44 1.89
CA ARG A 3 25.10 -27.08 1.47
C ARG A 3 24.55 -26.26 2.66
N PRO A 4 24.84 -24.94 2.76
CA PRO A 4 24.22 -24.09 3.78
C PRO A 4 22.79 -23.77 3.35
N PHE A 5 21.81 -24.51 3.88
CA PHE A 5 20.38 -24.28 3.58
C PHE A 5 19.52 -24.02 4.83
N LEU A 6 20.10 -23.59 5.96
CA LEU A 6 19.37 -23.38 7.21
C LEU A 6 19.04 -21.89 7.52
N GLN A 7 18.68 -21.09 6.51
CA GLN A 7 18.25 -19.69 6.73
C GLN A 7 16.97 -19.26 6.02
N PHE A 8 16.19 -20.18 5.44
CA PHE A 8 14.79 -19.88 5.14
C PHE A 8 13.97 -20.07 6.43
N ALA A 9 14.11 -19.14 7.37
CA ALA A 9 13.15 -19.03 8.46
C ALA A 9 11.81 -18.63 7.85
N VAL A 10 10.80 -19.50 7.96
CA VAL A 10 9.42 -19.17 7.56
C VAL A 10 8.95 -18.03 8.47
N PRO A 11 8.54 -16.86 7.92
CA PRO A 11 7.98 -15.79 8.72
C PRO A 11 6.75 -16.32 9.46
N GLY A 12 6.76 -16.29 10.79
CA GLY A 12 5.73 -16.95 11.60
C GLY A 12 5.14 -16.11 12.73
N GLY A 13 5.79 -15.00 13.10
CA GLY A 13 5.42 -14.20 14.26
C GLY A 13 5.13 -12.75 13.92
N VAL A 14 5.92 -11.85 14.50
CA VAL A 14 5.73 -10.39 14.37
C VAL A 14 5.87 -9.91 12.92
N GLU A 15 6.67 -10.61 12.10
CA GLU A 15 6.87 -10.30 10.69
C GLU A 15 5.56 -10.44 9.90
N LEU A 16 4.77 -11.48 10.18
CA LEU A 16 3.46 -11.67 9.56
C LEU A 16 2.47 -10.60 10.01
N LEU A 17 2.51 -10.19 11.29
CA LEU A 17 1.67 -9.10 11.79
C LEU A 17 2.02 -7.78 11.11
N ILE A 18 3.31 -7.48 10.96
CA ILE A 18 3.78 -6.27 10.25
C ILE A 18 3.36 -6.33 8.79
N ALA A 19 3.56 -7.46 8.10
CA ALA A 19 3.15 -7.63 6.71
C ALA A 19 1.63 -7.46 6.53
N LEU A 20 0.84 -8.03 7.44
CA LEU A 20 -0.61 -7.88 7.44
C LEU A 20 -1.03 -6.43 7.67
N LEU A 21 -0.38 -5.73 8.61
CA LEU A 21 -0.65 -4.32 8.87
C LEU A 21 -0.32 -3.45 7.65
N VAL A 22 0.82 -3.70 7.01
CA VAL A 22 1.22 -3.00 5.78
C VAL A 22 0.21 -3.27 4.66
N LEU A 23 -0.23 -4.51 4.47
CA LEU A 23 -1.27 -4.87 3.49
C LEU A 23 -2.59 -4.16 3.77
N LEU A 24 -3.02 -4.17 5.04
CA LEU A 24 -4.27 -3.54 5.48
C LEU A 24 -4.23 -2.04 5.19
N LEU A 25 -3.19 -1.34 5.64
CA LEU A 25 -3.08 0.11 5.51
C LEU A 25 -2.79 0.57 4.08
N SER A 26 -2.02 -0.20 3.31
CA SER A 26 -1.57 0.22 1.98
C SER A 26 -2.52 -0.19 0.86
N LEU A 27 -3.35 -1.22 1.07
CA LEU A 27 -4.26 -1.72 0.05
C LEU A 27 -5.71 -1.72 0.50
N VAL A 28 -6.02 -2.35 1.64
CA VAL A 28 -7.40 -2.54 2.08
C VAL A 28 -8.07 -1.22 2.43
N VAL A 29 -7.40 -0.35 3.20
CA VAL A 29 -7.93 0.95 3.60
C VAL A 29 -8.20 1.84 2.37
N PRO A 30 -7.23 2.07 1.44
CA PRO A 30 -7.51 2.82 0.22
C PRO A 30 -8.63 2.25 -0.64
N LEU A 31 -8.71 0.91 -0.74
CA LEU A 31 -9.78 0.25 -1.49
C LEU A 31 -11.15 0.51 -0.87
N VAL A 32 -11.27 0.40 0.46
CA VAL A 32 -12.50 0.72 1.18
C VAL A 32 -12.89 2.18 0.97
N VAL A 33 -11.94 3.11 1.10
CA VAL A 33 -12.18 4.54 0.85
C VAL A 33 -12.64 4.80 -0.58
N ALA A 34 -12.03 4.17 -1.58
CA ALA A 34 -12.45 4.28 -2.97
C ALA A 34 -13.89 3.79 -3.19
N VAL A 35 -14.29 2.67 -2.55
CA VAL A 35 -15.67 2.17 -2.60
C VAL A 35 -16.64 3.15 -1.94
N LEU A 36 -16.27 3.76 -0.81
CA LEU A 36 -17.11 4.77 -0.15
C LEU A 36 -17.27 6.01 -1.03
N ILE A 37 -16.20 6.50 -1.65
CA ILE A 37 -16.22 7.62 -2.60
C ILE A 37 -17.10 7.29 -3.81
N TYR A 38 -16.98 6.10 -4.39
CA TYR A 38 -17.85 5.65 -5.48
C TYR A 38 -19.32 5.69 -5.08
N ARG A 39 -19.65 5.15 -3.90
CA ARG A 39 -21.03 5.10 -3.38
C ARG A 39 -21.59 6.50 -3.14
N ASP A 40 -20.81 7.39 -2.54
CA ASP A 40 -21.20 8.79 -2.33
C ASP A 40 -21.40 9.52 -3.67
N ALA A 41 -20.44 9.44 -4.59
CA ALA A 41 -20.53 10.07 -5.90
C ALA A 41 -21.74 9.57 -6.72
N LYS A 42 -22.04 8.26 -6.66
CA LYS A 42 -23.21 7.68 -7.32
C LYS A 42 -24.53 8.17 -6.70
N ARG A 43 -24.60 8.27 -5.37
CA ARG A 43 -25.77 8.83 -4.67
C ARG A 43 -26.01 10.30 -5.02
N ARG A 44 -24.96 11.05 -5.33
CA ARG A 44 -25.03 12.46 -5.77
C ARG A 44 -25.28 12.65 -7.28
N GLY A 45 -25.47 11.57 -8.04
CA GLY A 45 -25.74 11.65 -9.47
C GLY A 45 -24.52 12.01 -10.33
N SER A 46 -23.29 11.80 -9.83
CA SER A 46 -22.08 12.09 -10.60
C SER A 46 -21.92 11.16 -11.80
N ARG A 47 -21.75 11.74 -13.00
CA ARG A 47 -21.38 11.00 -14.23
C ARG A 47 -19.99 10.38 -14.17
N HIS A 48 -19.14 10.84 -13.23
CA HIS A 48 -17.73 10.44 -13.12
C HIS A 48 -17.44 9.68 -11.81
N ALA A 49 -18.44 9.03 -11.22
CA ALA A 49 -18.28 8.31 -9.95
C ALA A 49 -17.11 7.29 -9.96
N LEU A 50 -16.90 6.59 -11.09
CA LEU A 50 -15.78 5.66 -11.25
C LEU A 50 -14.44 6.39 -11.27
N ALA A 51 -14.34 7.52 -11.98
CA ALA A 51 -13.11 8.31 -12.06
C ALA A 51 -12.69 8.83 -10.67
N TRP A 52 -13.65 9.26 -9.84
CA TRP A 52 -13.37 9.66 -8.46
C TRP A 52 -12.82 8.52 -7.61
N ALA A 53 -13.42 7.32 -7.71
CA ALA A 53 -12.98 6.17 -6.94
C ALA A 53 -11.58 5.68 -7.37
N VAL A 54 -11.35 5.58 -8.68
CA VAL A 54 -10.05 5.22 -9.25
C VAL A 54 -9.00 6.27 -8.89
N GLY A 55 -9.33 7.56 -9.01
CA GLY A 55 -8.45 8.65 -8.64
C GLY A 55 -8.06 8.62 -7.17
N ALA A 56 -9.01 8.33 -6.27
CA ALA A 56 -8.73 8.19 -4.84
C ALA A 56 -7.81 7.01 -4.53
N PHE A 57 -8.06 5.85 -5.16
CA PHE A 57 -7.23 4.66 -4.99
C PHE A 57 -5.81 4.85 -5.55
N LEU A 58 -5.68 5.34 -6.79
CA LEU A 58 -4.38 5.60 -7.39
C LEU A 58 -3.65 6.75 -6.67
N GLY A 59 -4.39 7.74 -6.17
CA GLY A 59 -3.86 8.84 -5.36
C GLY A 59 -3.14 8.35 -4.10
N SER A 60 -3.60 7.28 -3.45
CA SER A 60 -2.88 6.71 -2.31
C SER A 60 -1.56 6.05 -2.72
N LEU A 61 -1.44 5.56 -3.96
CA LEU A 61 -0.19 4.98 -4.48
C LEU A 61 0.86 6.05 -4.82
N VAL A 62 0.42 7.28 -5.12
CA VAL A 62 1.34 8.39 -5.43
C VAL A 62 2.31 8.66 -4.29
N VAL A 63 1.85 8.63 -3.03
CA VAL A 63 2.72 8.84 -1.86
C VAL A 63 3.83 7.80 -1.79
N TRP A 64 3.51 6.53 -2.06
CA TRP A 64 4.50 5.46 -2.11
C TRP A 64 5.47 5.64 -3.26
N ALA A 65 4.97 5.96 -4.45
CA ALA A 65 5.81 6.20 -5.62
C ALA A 65 6.80 7.35 -5.38
N LEU A 66 6.32 8.46 -4.81
CA LEU A 66 7.17 9.60 -4.44
C LEU A 66 8.20 9.22 -3.40
N TYR A 67 7.81 8.49 -2.35
CA TYR A 67 8.76 7.97 -1.38
C TYR A 67 9.83 7.11 -2.06
N TYR A 68 9.45 6.18 -2.93
CA TYR A 68 10.43 5.33 -3.61
C TYR A 68 11.35 6.09 -4.59
N VAL A 69 10.87 7.16 -5.21
CA VAL A 69 11.70 7.96 -6.13
C VAL A 69 12.66 8.87 -5.35
N VAL A 70 12.19 9.49 -4.27
CA VAL A 70 12.95 10.51 -3.52
C VAL A 70 13.73 9.93 -2.34
N ARG A 71 13.41 8.72 -1.87
CA ARG A 71 14.05 8.10 -0.68
C ARG A 71 15.57 8.07 -0.75
N ASP A 72 16.13 7.91 -1.95
CA ASP A 72 17.57 7.79 -2.13
C ASP A 72 18.28 9.15 -1.98
N GLU A 73 17.55 10.26 -2.13
CA GLU A 73 18.03 11.63 -1.90
C GLU A 73 18.12 11.99 -0.41
N VAL A 74 17.39 11.30 0.47
CA VAL A 74 17.31 11.60 1.91
C VAL A 74 18.53 11.06 2.70
N GLY A 75 19.42 10.33 2.03
CA GLY A 75 20.67 9.82 2.59
C GLY A 75 20.46 8.62 3.53
N SER A 76 21.22 7.55 3.30
CA SER A 76 21.38 6.49 4.30
C SER A 76 21.97 7.13 5.56
N ARG A 77 21.32 6.99 6.72
CA ARG A 77 21.95 7.33 8.00
C ARG A 77 23.38 6.81 8.00
N SER A 78 24.35 7.71 8.09
CA SER A 78 25.72 7.34 8.41
C SER A 78 25.71 6.77 9.82
N THR A 79 25.94 5.45 9.91
CA THR A 79 26.30 4.63 11.09
C THR A 79 25.37 4.66 12.30
#